data_AF-A0A8J8D7I3-F1
#
_entry.id   AF-A0A8J8D7I3-F1
#
_cell.length_a   1.000
_cell.length_b   1.000
_cell.length_c   1.000
_cell.angle_alpha   90.00
_cell.angle_beta   90.00
_cell.angle_gamma   90.00
#
_symmetry.space_group_name_H-M   'P 1'
#
loop_
_entity.id
_entity.type
_entity.pdbx_description
1 polymer ?
#
loop_
_entity_poly.entity_id
_entity_poly.type
_entity_poly.pdbx_seq_one_letter_code
_entity_poly.pdbx_strand_id
1 'polypeptide(L)'
;MAMDRVSGKRLLRLEFRFARATPDDARVVQYELLKDERVWRAFINGYAKNGFVVFDEEALPREELLEKLKSLEPEVVGEVYLTVEELIESSYSWNNVMGQV
;
A
#
# COMPACT_ATOMS: atom_id res chain seq x y z
N MET A 1 -19.13 15.71 10.51
CA MET A 1 -17.96 16.47 11.02
C MET A 1 -16.72 15.60 11.31
N ALA A 2 -16.74 14.27 11.14
CA ALA A 2 -15.53 13.42 11.25
C ALA A 2 -14.76 13.26 9.93
N MET A 3 -15.46 13.28 8.79
CA MET A 3 -14.88 13.10 7.45
C MET A 3 -13.79 14.14 7.13
N ASP A 4 -14.02 15.39 7.54
CA ASP A 4 -13.15 16.54 7.29
C ASP A 4 -11.77 16.43 7.97
N ARG A 5 -11.69 15.76 9.13
CA ARG A 5 -10.41 15.57 9.86
C ARG A 5 -9.54 14.46 9.28
N VAL A 6 -10.14 13.54 8.52
CA VAL A 6 -9.45 12.37 7.98
C VAL A 6 -8.85 12.67 6.61
N SER A 7 -9.51 13.48 5.78
CA SER A 7 -9.07 13.79 4.42
C SER A 7 -7.64 14.34 4.33
N GLY A 8 -7.24 15.21 5.26
CA GLY A 8 -5.90 15.82 5.28
C GLY A 8 -4.79 14.97 5.91
N LYS A 9 -5.11 13.76 6.40
CA LYS A 9 -4.10 12.89 7.02
C LYS A 9 -3.09 12.44 5.97
N ARG A 10 -1.80 12.61 6.26
CA ARG A 10 -0.71 12.14 5.41
C ARG A 10 -0.47 10.64 5.63
N LEU A 11 -0.33 9.92 4.53
CA LEU A 11 0.00 8.51 4.46
C LEU A 11 1.26 8.35 3.62
N LEU A 12 1.97 7.26 3.85
CA LEU A 12 3.11 6.87 3.04
C LEU A 12 2.72 5.67 2.18
N ARG A 13 2.91 5.80 0.87
CA ARG A 13 2.89 4.69 -0.08
C ARG A 13 4.32 4.27 -0.36
N LEU A 14 4.65 3.03 -0.01
CA LEU A 14 5.88 2.38 -0.44
C LEU A 14 5.57 1.44 -1.60
N GLU A 15 6.40 1.53 -2.63
CA GLU A 15 6.37 0.63 -3.78
C GLU A 15 7.49 -0.39 -3.65
N PHE A 16 7.15 -1.64 -3.95
CA PHE A 16 8.02 -2.78 -3.72
C PHE A 16 8.25 -3.58 -4.98
N ARG A 17 9.47 -4.11 -5.09
CA ARG A 17 9.81 -5.27 -5.88
C ARG A 17 10.09 -6.44 -4.94
N PHE A 18 9.62 -7.63 -5.28
CA PHE A 18 9.78 -8.82 -4.44
C PHE A 18 10.68 -9.84 -5.14
N ALA A 19 11.70 -10.36 -4.48
CA ALA A 19 12.54 -11.37 -5.12
C ALA A 19 11.82 -12.73 -5.22
N ARG A 20 11.04 -13.07 -4.19
CA ARG A 20 10.52 -14.44 -3.97
C ARG A 20 9.01 -14.61 -4.02
N ALA A 21 8.24 -13.53 -4.19
CA ALA A 21 6.78 -13.62 -4.13
C ALA A 21 6.20 -14.65 -5.12
N THR A 22 5.38 -15.55 -4.59
CA THR A 22 4.47 -16.40 -5.37
C THR A 22 3.04 -15.86 -5.27
N PRO A 23 2.11 -16.25 -6.16
CA PRO A 23 0.71 -15.80 -6.07
C PRO A 23 0.02 -16.16 -4.76
N ASP A 24 0.35 -17.32 -4.18
CA ASP A 24 -0.24 -17.77 -2.91
C ASP A 24 0.34 -16.98 -1.73
N ASP A 25 1.67 -16.86 -1.66
CA ASP A 25 2.35 -16.06 -0.63
C ASP A 25 1.90 -14.59 -0.67
N ALA A 26 1.80 -14.02 -1.88
CA ALA A 26 1.33 -12.65 -2.08
C ALA A 26 -0.08 -12.45 -1.53
N ARG A 27 -0.99 -13.42 -1.77
CA ARG A 27 -2.36 -13.37 -1.27
C ARG A 27 -2.41 -13.45 0.26
N VAL A 28 -1.63 -14.35 0.86
CA VAL A 28 -1.56 -14.52 2.32
C VAL A 28 -1.04 -13.25 2.98
N VAL A 29 0.11 -12.74 2.51
CA VAL A 29 0.73 -11.53 3.08
C VAL A 29 -0.17 -10.31 2.88
N GLN A 30 -0.78 -10.14 1.72
CA GLN A 30 -1.73 -9.04 1.48
C GLN A 30 -2.92 -9.12 2.44
N TYR A 31 -3.46 -10.31 2.68
CA TYR A 31 -4.57 -10.50 3.62
C TYR A 31 -4.16 -10.14 5.06
N GLU A 32 -2.98 -10.57 5.52
CA GLU A 32 -2.49 -10.23 6.86
C GLU A 32 -2.21 -8.74 7.02
N LEU A 33 -1.68 -8.06 6.00
CA LEU A 33 -1.48 -6.61 6.01
C LEU A 33 -2.81 -5.87 6.14
N LEU A 34 -3.85 -6.29 5.42
CA LEU A 34 -5.16 -5.63 5.43
C LEU A 34 -5.97 -5.86 6.71
N LYS A 35 -5.52 -6.75 7.62
CA LYS A 35 -6.08 -6.85 8.97
C LYS A 35 -5.56 -5.77 9.91
N ASP A 36 -4.42 -5.18 9.60
CA ASP A 36 -3.81 -4.12 10.40
C ASP A 36 -4.48 -2.79 10.05
N GLU A 37 -5.23 -2.22 11.00
CA GLU A 37 -5.98 -0.96 10.79
C GLU A 37 -5.09 0.24 10.44
N ARG A 38 -3.78 0.13 10.69
CA ARG A 38 -2.77 1.13 10.33
C ARG A 38 -2.37 1.06 8.85
N VAL A 39 -2.70 -0.05 8.17
CA VAL A 39 -2.53 -0.24 6.74
C VAL A 39 -3.84 0.13 6.04
N TRP A 40 -3.79 1.20 5.26
CA TRP A 40 -4.95 1.75 4.57
C TRP A 40 -5.22 1.03 3.26
N ARG A 41 -4.16 0.59 2.57
CA ARG A 41 -4.26 -0.16 1.32
C ARG A 41 -3.02 -1.01 1.11
N ALA A 42 -3.20 -2.23 0.64
CA ALA A 42 -2.09 -3.08 0.22
C ALA A 42 -2.46 -3.79 -1.07
N PHE A 43 -1.50 -3.88 -1.98
CA PHE A 43 -1.61 -4.65 -3.20
C PHE A 43 -0.28 -5.34 -3.47
N ILE A 44 -0.31 -6.67 -3.58
CA ILE A 44 0.86 -7.49 -3.85
C ILE A 44 0.56 -8.39 -5.03
N ASN A 45 1.36 -8.26 -6.08
CA ASN A 45 1.28 -9.09 -7.27
C ASN A 45 2.39 -10.14 -7.25
N GLY A 46 2.03 -11.38 -6.91
CA GLY A 46 2.97 -12.51 -6.91
C GLY A 46 3.44 -12.95 -8.31
N TYR A 47 2.70 -12.61 -9.38
CA TYR A 47 3.13 -12.91 -10.76
C TYR A 47 4.15 -11.90 -11.27
N ALA A 48 3.85 -10.61 -11.11
CA ALA A 48 4.73 -9.52 -11.54
C ALA A 48 5.82 -9.19 -10.51
N LYS A 49 5.79 -9.83 -9.34
CA LYS A 49 6.74 -9.64 -8.25
C LYS A 49 6.90 -8.17 -7.85
N ASN A 50 5.79 -7.46 -7.81
CA ASN A 50 5.73 -6.06 -7.43
C ASN A 50 4.47 -5.76 -6.60
N GLY A 51 4.42 -4.59 -6.00
CA GLY A 51 3.27 -4.19 -5.21
C GLY A 51 3.47 -2.85 -4.54
N PHE A 52 2.49 -2.45 -3.75
CA PHE A 52 2.58 -1.27 -2.92
C PHE A 52 1.80 -1.46 -1.62
N VAL A 53 2.22 -0.72 -0.59
CA VAL A 53 1.49 -0.62 0.68
C VAL A 53 1.36 0.85 1.03
N VAL A 54 0.14 1.27 1.34
CA VAL A 54 -0.22 2.60 1.86
C VAL A 54 -0.56 2.44 3.32
N PHE A 55 0.16 3.15 4.18
CA PHE A 55 0.03 3.04 5.62
C PHE A 55 0.26 4.38 6.30
N ASP A 56 -0.17 4.46 7.55
CA ASP A 56 0.11 5.59 8.43
C ASP A 56 1.47 5.41 9.11
N GLU A 57 2.49 6.13 8.64
CA GLU A 57 3.86 6.06 9.15
C GLU A 57 3.94 6.49 10.63
N GLU A 58 3.03 7.36 11.10
CA GLU A 58 3.00 7.80 12.50
C GLU A 58 2.55 6.67 13.45
N ALA A 59 1.75 5.72 12.95
CA ALA A 59 1.20 4.61 13.73
C ALA A 59 1.90 3.26 13.46
N LEU A 60 2.43 3.07 12.26
CA LEU A 60 3.15 1.88 11.83
C LEU A 60 4.55 2.29 11.33
N PRO A 61 5.61 2.03 12.13
CA PRO A 61 6.98 2.28 11.69
C PRO A 61 7.31 1.50 10.43
N ARG A 62 8.07 2.12 9.53
CA ARG A 62 8.53 1.50 8.27
C ARG A 62 9.22 0.15 8.49
N GLU A 63 10.04 0.03 9.53
CA GLU A 63 10.76 -1.20 9.85
C GLU A 63 9.80 -2.35 10.17
N GLU A 64 8.74 -2.09 10.95
CA GLU A 64 7.72 -3.08 11.29
C GLU A 64 6.97 -3.56 10.03
N LEU A 65 6.66 -2.66 9.09
CA LEU A 65 6.08 -3.04 7.80
C LEU A 65 7.02 -3.94 6.98
N LEU A 66 8.32 -3.60 6.93
CA LEU A 66 9.30 -4.40 6.20
C LEU A 66 9.46 -5.79 6.82
N GLU A 67 9.37 -5.92 8.14
CA GLU A 67 9.37 -7.22 8.81
C GLU A 67 8.16 -8.08 8.42
N LYS A 68 6.95 -7.49 8.36
CA LYS A 68 5.74 -8.18 7.88
C LYS A 68 5.88 -8.67 6.43
N LEU A 69 6.64 -7.95 5.61
CA LEU A 69 6.89 -8.28 4.21
C LEU A 69 8.11 -9.17 3.97
N LYS A 70 8.96 -9.41 4.99
CA LYS A 70 10.29 -10.03 4.87
C LYS A 70 10.30 -11.38 4.15
N SER A 71 9.24 -12.17 4.32
CA SER A 71 9.07 -13.47 3.65
C SER A 71 9.12 -13.37 2.11
N LEU A 72 8.71 -12.22 1.55
CA LEU A 72 8.68 -11.96 0.11
C LEU A 72 10.00 -11.38 -0.43
N GLU A 73 10.98 -11.13 0.45
CA GLU A 73 12.24 -10.42 0.16
C GLU A 73 11.96 -9.06 -0.54
N PRO A 74 11.39 -8.09 0.19
CA PRO A 74 10.97 -6.81 -0.37
C PRO A 74 12.15 -5.86 -0.60
N GLU A 75 12.21 -5.26 -1.78
CA GLU A 75 13.06 -4.13 -2.13
C GLU A 75 12.18 -2.90 -2.34
N VAL A 76 12.44 -1.82 -1.61
CA VAL A 76 11.73 -0.55 -1.80
C VAL A 76 12.25 0.11 -3.07
N VAL A 77 11.38 0.31 -4.05
CA VAL A 77 11.70 0.91 -5.35
C VAL A 77 11.11 2.30 -5.54
N GLY A 78 10.23 2.72 -4.64
CA GLY A 78 9.59 4.03 -4.67
C GLY A 78 8.92 4.37 -3.35
N GLU A 79 8.81 5.66 -3.07
CA GLU A 79 8.10 6.20 -1.92
C GLU A 79 7.33 7.46 -2.35
N VAL A 80 6.06 7.53 -1.95
CA VAL A 80 5.17 8.65 -2.28
C VAL A 80 4.36 8.99 -1.04
N TYR A 81 4.44 10.24 -0.60
CA TYR A 81 3.51 10.78 0.39
C TYR A 81 2.22 11.19 -0.30
N LEU A 82 1.09 10.79 0.27
CA LEU A 82 -0.23 11.17 -0.22
C LEU A 82 -1.18 11.43 0.93
N THR A 83 -2.22 12.20 0.68
CA THR A 83 -3.32 12.38 1.62
C THR A 83 -4.36 11.26 1.49
N VAL A 84 -5.21 11.13 2.50
CA VAL A 84 -6.37 10.23 2.42
C VAL A 84 -7.29 10.63 1.27
N GLU A 85 -7.44 11.93 1.01
CA GLU A 85 -8.21 12.43 -0.14
C GLU A 85 -7.64 11.92 -1.46
N GLU A 86 -6.34 12.10 -1.71
CA GLU A 86 -5.67 11.59 -2.91
C GLU A 86 -5.75 10.05 -3.01
N LEU A 87 -5.70 9.32 -1.88
CA LEU A 87 -5.89 7.87 -1.86
C LEU A 87 -7.30 7.50 -2.34
N ILE A 88 -8.32 8.20 -1.86
CA ILE A 88 -9.71 7.99 -2.26
C ILE A 88 -9.89 8.34 -3.74
N GLU A 89 -9.34 9.46 -4.20
CA GLU A 89 -9.35 9.86 -5.61
C GLU A 89 -8.71 8.81 -6.52
N SER A 90 -7.54 8.30 -6.14
CA SER A 90 -6.86 7.20 -6.87
C SER A 90 -7.63 5.87 -6.85
N SER A 91 -8.60 5.73 -5.95
CA SER A 91 -9.45 4.54 -5.82
C SER A 91 -10.73 4.66 -6.65
N TYR A 92 -11.12 5.88 -7.05
CA TYR A 92 -12.23 6.05 -7.99
C TYR A 92 -11.81 5.53 -9.36
N SER A 93 -12.39 4.39 -9.73
CA SER A 93 -12.19 3.64 -10.99
C SER A 93 -12.37 4.45 -12.29
N TRP A 94 -12.77 5.73 -12.21
CA TRP A 94 -13.08 6.59 -13.35
C TRP A 94 -11.83 7.18 -14.03
N ASN A 95 -10.70 7.34 -13.32
CA ASN A 95 -9.46 7.81 -13.94
C ASN A 95 -8.84 6.79 -14.91
N ASN A 96 -9.19 5.51 -14.80
CA ASN A 96 -8.76 4.47 -15.74
C ASN A 96 -9.63 4.39 -17.00
N VAL A 97 -10.84 4.98 -16.99
CA VAL A 97 -11.77 4.93 -18.14
C VAL A 97 -11.65 6.19 -19.03
N MET A 98 -11.24 7.32 -18.46
CA MET A 98 -11.19 8.60 -19.19
C MET A 98 -9.82 9.00 -19.76
N GLY A 99 -8.78 8.16 -19.63
CA GLY A 99 -7.56 8.27 -20.45
C GLY A 99 -6.89 9.65 -20.50
N GLN A 100 -6.92 10.44 -19.42
CA GLN A 100 -6.13 11.67 -19.34
C GLN A 100 -4.83 11.39 -18.60
N VAL A 101 -3.82 11.09 -19.41
CA VAL A 101 -2.40 11.26 -19.07
C VAL A 101 -2.03 12.71 -19.31
#